data_AF-A0A0S8HKK8-F1
#
_entry.id   AF-A0A0S8HKK8-F1
#
_cell.length_a   1.000
_cell.length_b   1.000
_cell.length_c   1.000
_cell.angle_alpha   90.00
_cell.angle_beta   90.00
_cell.angle_gamma   90.00
#
_symmetry.space_group_name_H-M   'P 1'
#
loop_
_entity.id
_entity.type
_entity.pdbx_description
1 polymer ?
#
loop_
_entity_poly.entity_id
_entity_poly.type
_entity_poly.pdbx_seq_one_letter_code
_entity_poly.pdbx_strand_id
1 'polypeptide(L)'
;FNAEACRVDNGYLILVNSGLLFFLKQIIEALNMGREFDKVQKDEEVITTIAQAILTYLRFRDPVFGPTPLAGGLKMFLVMFLTEACEQFVLAHEYGHILSGHLDGQLGNLQVVRTKVGDVEIIKNDWKQEFEADDVGYELLIGGKDAGEIDFDVIDQAKGLESIMTPEEVSTVGKGARLMAALAAPLLFFTIESLVTKTWLAIHKKDAEALLSRTHPPSEIRLDRIRKRISWIPMKYLGHAIYPAVLVKMTEAITERVKALL
;
A
#
# COMPACT_ATOMS: atom_id res chain seq x y z
N PHE A 1 -5.72 10.34 6.04
CA PHE A 1 -4.27 10.17 6.10
C PHE A 1 -3.97 8.72 6.46
N ASN A 2 -2.83 8.23 5.98
CA ASN A 2 -2.43 6.83 6.09
C ASN A 2 -1.47 6.69 7.28
N ALA A 3 -0.47 7.55 7.32
CA ALA A 3 0.18 8.03 8.53
C ALA A 3 0.28 9.57 8.45
N GLU A 4 0.79 10.18 9.51
CA GLU A 4 1.05 11.62 9.58
C GLU A 4 2.22 11.86 10.54
N ALA A 5 3.29 12.51 10.06
CA ALA A 5 4.37 12.99 10.90
C ALA A 5 4.14 14.44 11.37
N CYS A 6 4.32 14.68 12.67
CA CYS A 6 4.34 16.02 13.24
C CYS A 6 5.59 16.27 14.09
N ARG A 7 6.02 17.52 14.13
CA ARG A 7 7.14 17.95 14.98
C ARG A 7 6.65 18.19 16.39
N VAL A 8 7.44 17.74 17.37
CA VAL A 8 7.25 17.97 18.81
C VAL A 8 8.53 18.53 19.42
N ASP A 9 8.48 19.06 20.65
CA ASP A 9 9.59 19.81 21.28
C ASP A 9 10.96 19.09 21.22
N ASN A 10 10.97 17.75 21.28
CA ASN A 10 12.19 16.93 21.31
C ASN A 10 12.27 15.91 20.17
N GLY A 11 11.61 16.16 19.02
CA GLY A 11 11.71 15.29 17.86
C GLY A 11 10.46 15.24 17.01
N TYR A 12 10.06 14.04 16.61
CA TYR A 12 8.94 13.81 15.71
C TYR A 12 8.01 12.73 16.28
N LEU A 13 6.71 12.92 16.07
CA LEU A 13 5.68 11.94 16.36
C LEU A 13 5.07 11.49 15.02
N ILE A 14 4.98 10.18 14.81
CA ILE A 14 4.30 9.60 13.64
C ILE A 14 3.02 8.93 14.12
N LEU A 15 1.88 9.39 13.61
CA LEU A 15 0.57 8.81 13.86
C LEU A 15 0.22 7.86 12.71
N VAL A 16 -0.06 6.59 13.01
CA VAL A 16 -0.36 5.58 12.00
C VAL A 16 -1.83 5.16 12.08
N ASN A 17 -2.51 5.11 10.94
CA ASN A 17 -3.87 4.61 10.86
C ASN A 17 -3.88 3.07 10.82
N SER A 18 -3.94 2.45 11.99
CA SER A 18 -3.99 0.98 12.12
C SER A 18 -5.20 0.35 11.43
N GLY A 19 -6.33 1.07 11.33
CA GLY A 19 -7.49 0.64 10.56
C GLY A 19 -7.20 0.55 9.06
N LEU A 20 -6.39 1.44 8.50
CA LEU A 20 -5.97 1.30 7.11
C LEU A 20 -5.05 0.08 6.93
N LEU A 21 -4.12 -0.17 7.85
CA LEU A 21 -3.22 -1.32 7.76
C LEU A 21 -3.99 -2.65 7.80
N PHE A 22 -4.98 -2.76 8.69
CA PHE A 22 -5.84 -3.94 8.74
C PHE A 22 -6.71 -4.07 7.48
N PHE A 23 -7.21 -2.96 6.93
CA PHE A 23 -7.90 -2.96 5.63
C PHE A 23 -6.99 -3.45 4.49
N LEU A 24 -5.75 -2.95 4.40
CA LEU A 24 -4.78 -3.39 3.40
C LEU A 24 -4.54 -4.90 3.48
N LYS A 25 -4.39 -5.42 4.70
CA LYS A 25 -4.26 -6.86 4.94
C LYS A 25 -5.45 -7.64 4.39
N GLN A 26 -6.69 -7.21 4.63
CA GLN A 26 -7.89 -7.86 4.09
C GLN A 26 -7.88 -7.92 2.55
N ILE A 27 -7.46 -6.84 1.89
CA ILE A 27 -7.34 -6.81 0.42
C ILE A 27 -6.26 -7.78 -0.06
N ILE A 28 -5.09 -7.79 0.59
CA ILE A 28 -3.98 -8.69 0.25
C ILE A 28 -4.37 -10.16 0.45
N GLU A 29 -5.07 -10.47 1.55
CA GLU A 29 -5.61 -11.80 1.84
C GLU A 29 -6.66 -12.22 0.79
N ALA A 30 -7.59 -11.33 0.43
CA ALA A 30 -8.58 -11.59 -0.61
C ALA A 30 -7.92 -11.93 -1.95
N LEU A 31 -6.89 -11.17 -2.35
CA LEU A 31 -6.13 -11.45 -3.57
C LEU A 31 -5.37 -12.79 -3.55
N ASN A 32 -5.15 -13.35 -2.36
CA ASN A 32 -4.44 -14.60 -2.14
C ASN A 32 -5.36 -15.79 -1.79
N MET A 33 -6.68 -15.60 -1.78
CA MET A 33 -7.63 -16.71 -1.65
C MET A 33 -7.36 -17.76 -2.75
N GLY A 34 -7.32 -19.02 -2.35
CA GLY A 34 -6.62 -20.10 -3.07
C GLY A 34 -6.97 -20.28 -4.55
N ARG A 35 -6.12 -19.83 -5.48
CA ARG A 35 -6.22 -20.06 -6.94
C ARG A 35 -5.98 -21.50 -7.44
N GLU A 36 -6.59 -22.53 -6.85
CA GLU A 36 -6.31 -23.91 -7.28
C GLU A 36 -7.36 -24.61 -8.16
N PHE A 37 -8.57 -24.07 -8.37
CA PHE A 37 -9.58 -24.68 -9.26
C PHE A 37 -10.57 -23.62 -9.73
N ASP A 38 -10.93 -23.68 -11.03
CA ASP A 38 -11.76 -22.79 -11.86
C ASP A 38 -11.56 -21.26 -11.71
N LYS A 39 -11.06 -20.61 -12.78
CA LYS A 39 -10.62 -19.20 -12.76
C LYS A 39 -11.78 -18.21 -12.64
N VAL A 40 -12.92 -18.48 -13.29
CA VAL A 40 -14.03 -17.51 -13.38
C VAL A 40 -14.79 -17.39 -12.06
N GLN A 41 -15.09 -18.51 -11.40
CA GLN A 41 -15.85 -18.52 -10.15
C GLN A 41 -15.09 -17.85 -9.00
N LYS A 42 -13.75 -17.86 -9.04
CA LYS A 42 -12.89 -17.24 -8.02
C LYS A 42 -12.71 -15.75 -8.20
N ASP A 43 -12.67 -15.24 -9.42
CA ASP A 43 -12.60 -13.79 -9.63
C ASP A 43 -13.83 -13.11 -9.02
N GLU A 44 -15.03 -13.69 -9.15
CA GLU A 44 -16.25 -13.17 -8.50
C GLU A 44 -16.20 -13.21 -6.97
N GLU A 45 -15.63 -14.26 -6.38
CA GLU A 45 -15.45 -14.37 -4.91
C GLU A 45 -14.47 -13.30 -4.40
N VAL A 46 -13.33 -13.12 -5.10
CA VAL A 46 -12.34 -12.09 -4.79
C VAL A 46 -12.93 -10.69 -4.92
N ILE A 47 -13.63 -10.42 -6.03
CA ILE A 47 -14.33 -9.15 -6.29
C ILE A 47 -15.34 -8.88 -5.18
N THR A 48 -16.16 -9.87 -4.81
CA THR A 48 -17.17 -9.73 -3.76
C THR A 48 -16.54 -9.45 -2.40
N THR A 49 -15.49 -10.19 -2.04
CA THR A 49 -14.75 -10.01 -0.78
C THR A 49 -14.11 -8.63 -0.69
N ILE A 50 -13.44 -8.18 -1.76
CA ILE A 50 -12.84 -6.84 -1.82
C ILE A 50 -13.92 -5.76 -1.76
N ALA A 51 -15.03 -5.92 -2.47
CA ALA A 51 -16.14 -4.98 -2.45
C ALA A 51 -16.73 -4.84 -1.03
N GLN A 52 -16.93 -5.95 -0.32
CA GLN A 52 -17.39 -5.94 1.07
C GLN A 52 -16.40 -5.25 2.01
N ALA A 53 -15.09 -5.50 1.85
CA ALA A 53 -14.06 -4.82 2.63
C ALA A 53 -14.06 -3.30 2.38
N ILE A 54 -14.12 -2.87 1.12
CA ILE A 54 -14.20 -1.43 0.76
C ILE A 54 -15.46 -0.80 1.32
N LEU A 55 -16.62 -1.44 1.12
CA LEU A 55 -17.90 -0.91 1.60
C LEU A 55 -17.88 -0.71 3.12
N THR A 56 -17.40 -1.71 3.84
CA THR A 56 -17.26 -1.68 5.29
C THR A 56 -16.33 -0.55 5.72
N TYR A 57 -15.14 -0.46 5.11
CA TYR A 57 -14.18 0.59 5.41
C TYR A 57 -14.74 1.99 5.14
N LEU A 58 -15.48 2.18 4.05
CA LEU A 58 -16.13 3.44 3.72
C LEU A 58 -17.29 3.79 4.67
N ARG A 59 -18.09 2.81 5.10
CA ARG A 59 -19.25 2.99 5.99
C ARG A 59 -18.84 3.22 7.45
N PHE A 60 -17.98 2.36 7.98
CA PHE A 60 -17.68 2.32 9.41
C PHE A 60 -16.35 2.98 9.78
N ARG A 61 -15.47 3.24 8.80
CA ARG A 61 -14.08 3.69 9.04
C ARG A 61 -13.28 2.73 9.92
N ASP A 62 -13.76 1.50 10.06
CA ASP A 62 -13.18 0.46 10.86
C ASP A 62 -13.32 -0.86 10.07
N PRO A 63 -12.20 -1.45 9.63
CA PRO A 63 -12.22 -2.67 8.82
C PRO A 63 -12.56 -3.93 9.63
N VAL A 64 -12.63 -3.87 10.97
CA VAL A 64 -12.98 -5.02 11.82
C VAL A 64 -14.37 -5.56 11.50
N PHE A 65 -15.27 -4.71 10.99
CA PHE A 65 -16.60 -5.11 10.54
C PHE A 65 -16.63 -5.78 9.16
N GLY A 66 -15.46 -5.89 8.51
CA GLY A 66 -15.30 -6.39 7.15
C GLY A 66 -15.03 -7.89 7.11
N PRO A 67 -14.95 -8.48 5.91
CA PRO A 67 -14.59 -9.89 5.78
C PRO A 67 -13.18 -10.14 6.30
N THR A 68 -12.94 -11.33 6.85
CA THR A 68 -11.61 -11.79 7.28
C THR A 68 -11.15 -12.94 6.40
N PRO A 69 -10.81 -12.68 5.11
CA PRO A 69 -10.32 -13.72 4.22
C PRO A 69 -9.06 -14.35 4.80
N LEU A 70 -8.98 -15.68 4.78
CA LEU A 70 -7.82 -16.40 5.31
C LEU A 70 -7.03 -17.01 4.16
N ALA A 71 -5.78 -16.58 4.01
CA ALA A 71 -4.82 -17.24 3.14
C ALA A 71 -4.22 -18.46 3.86
N GLY A 72 -4.36 -19.65 3.27
CA GLY A 72 -3.78 -20.89 3.80
C GLY A 72 -2.37 -21.16 3.29
N GLY A 73 -1.62 -21.96 4.06
CA GLY A 73 -0.32 -22.52 3.64
C GLY A 73 0.75 -21.45 3.36
N LEU A 74 1.58 -21.69 2.35
CA LEU A 74 2.70 -20.79 2.00
C LEU A 74 2.25 -19.37 1.58
N LYS A 75 0.99 -19.21 1.14
CA LYS A 75 0.45 -17.90 0.77
C LYS A 75 0.31 -16.97 1.97
N MET A 76 0.24 -17.52 3.19
CA MET A 76 0.21 -16.71 4.41
C MET A 76 1.51 -15.93 4.61
N PHE A 77 2.67 -16.52 4.26
CA PHE A 77 3.95 -15.80 4.31
C PHE A 77 3.97 -14.64 3.31
N LEU A 78 3.41 -14.84 2.12
CA LEU A 78 3.31 -13.79 1.12
C LEU A 78 2.41 -12.64 1.59
N VAL A 79 1.24 -12.96 2.15
CA VAL A 79 0.34 -11.97 2.77
C VAL A 79 1.09 -11.19 3.86
N MET A 80 1.79 -11.89 4.74
CA MET A 80 2.54 -11.29 5.84
C MET A 80 3.61 -10.33 5.31
N PHE A 81 4.46 -10.75 4.38
CA PHE A 81 5.52 -9.91 3.84
C PHE A 81 4.99 -8.72 3.05
N LEU A 82 3.92 -8.88 2.25
CA LEU A 82 3.32 -7.76 1.52
C LEU A 82 2.66 -6.75 2.46
N THR A 83 1.98 -7.23 3.51
CA THR A 83 1.35 -6.35 4.50
C THR A 83 2.42 -5.58 5.27
N GLU A 84 3.45 -6.26 5.77
CA GLU A 84 4.59 -5.64 6.45
C GLU A 84 5.29 -4.62 5.56
N ALA A 85 5.53 -4.94 4.29
CA ALA A 85 6.16 -4.02 3.35
C ALA A 85 5.30 -2.79 3.02
N CYS A 86 3.97 -2.94 2.94
CA CYS A 86 3.07 -1.78 2.78
C CYS A 86 3.07 -0.88 4.02
N GLU A 87 3.08 -1.47 5.22
CA GLU A 87 3.20 -0.72 6.48
C GLU A 87 4.54 0.01 6.56
N GLN A 88 5.64 -0.69 6.26
CA GLN A 88 6.98 -0.10 6.22
C GLN A 88 7.08 1.01 5.18
N PHE A 89 6.44 0.88 4.01
CA PHE A 89 6.39 1.96 3.02
C PHE A 89 5.71 3.21 3.57
N VAL A 90 4.56 3.06 4.23
CA VAL A 90 3.83 4.18 4.85
C VAL A 90 4.70 4.87 5.90
N LEU A 91 5.36 4.11 6.77
CA LEU A 91 6.29 4.67 7.76
C LEU A 91 7.51 5.33 7.10
N ALA A 92 8.09 4.69 6.10
CA ALA A 92 9.25 5.21 5.39
C ALA A 92 8.94 6.50 4.63
N HIS A 93 7.71 6.66 4.12
CA HIS A 93 7.23 7.91 3.54
C HIS A 93 7.24 9.06 4.58
N GLU A 94 6.73 8.81 5.79
CA GLU A 94 6.78 9.79 6.88
C GLU A 94 8.21 10.11 7.32
N TYR A 95 9.09 9.10 7.37
CA TYR A 95 10.53 9.34 7.53
C TYR A 95 11.12 10.15 6.40
N GLY A 96 10.64 9.99 5.16
CA GLY A 96 11.01 10.81 4.02
C GLY A 96 10.72 12.29 4.28
N HIS A 97 9.53 12.62 4.80
CA HIS A 97 9.22 14.00 5.21
C HIS A 97 10.15 14.54 6.28
N ILE A 98 10.49 13.71 7.28
CA ILE A 98 11.41 14.10 8.36
C ILE A 98 12.83 14.33 7.83
N LEU A 99 13.37 13.37 7.06
CA LEU A 99 14.76 13.40 6.56
C LEU A 99 14.99 14.50 5.52
N SER A 100 13.98 14.83 4.71
CA SER A 100 14.04 15.95 3.76
C SER A 100 13.77 17.31 4.43
N GLY A 101 13.52 17.36 5.74
CA GLY A 101 13.26 18.61 6.45
C GLY A 101 11.93 19.28 6.06
N HIS A 102 10.97 18.52 5.50
CA HIS A 102 9.67 19.07 5.08
C HIS A 102 8.86 19.65 6.25
N LEU A 103 9.17 19.19 7.47
CA LEU A 103 8.55 19.61 8.72
C LEU A 103 9.28 20.78 9.40
N ASP A 104 10.45 21.18 8.89
CA ASP A 104 11.27 22.28 9.41
C ASP A 104 10.87 23.61 8.75
N GLY A 105 9.96 24.36 9.38
CA GLY A 105 9.73 25.78 9.02
C GLY A 105 8.38 26.14 8.39
N GLN A 106 7.38 25.25 8.41
CA GLN A 106 6.07 25.50 7.80
C GLN A 106 4.99 26.07 8.75
N LEU A 107 5.34 27.01 9.63
CA LEU A 107 4.36 27.70 10.51
C LEU A 107 3.22 28.38 9.71
N GLY A 108 3.45 28.72 8.44
CA GLY A 108 2.44 29.33 7.55
C GLY A 108 1.47 28.36 6.86
N ASN A 109 1.72 27.04 6.91
CA ASN A 109 0.92 26.01 6.23
C ASN A 109 0.24 25.04 7.22
N LEU A 110 0.07 25.45 8.48
CA LEU A 110 -0.64 24.65 9.47
C LEU A 110 -2.14 24.64 9.17
N GLN A 111 -2.69 23.44 9.02
CA GLN A 111 -4.11 23.17 8.92
C GLN A 111 -4.57 22.53 10.24
N VAL A 112 -5.50 23.18 10.92
CA VAL A 112 -6.14 22.58 12.11
C VAL A 112 -7.22 21.59 11.66
N VAL A 113 -7.04 20.32 12.00
CA VAL A 113 -8.05 19.28 11.81
C VAL A 113 -8.75 19.04 13.14
N ARG A 114 -10.06 19.31 13.16
CA ARG A 114 -10.92 19.03 14.32
C ARG A 114 -11.17 17.54 14.43
N THR A 115 -10.74 16.93 15.52
CA THR A 115 -11.00 15.51 15.82
C THR A 115 -11.89 15.38 17.06
N LYS A 116 -12.43 14.18 17.31
CA LYS A 116 -13.22 13.90 18.52
C LYS A 116 -12.40 14.01 19.82
N VAL A 117 -11.06 13.98 19.72
CA VAL A 117 -10.14 14.01 20.87
C VAL A 117 -9.38 15.33 21.00
N GLY A 118 -9.68 16.32 20.14
CA GLY A 118 -9.04 17.62 20.14
C GLY A 118 -8.70 18.11 18.73
N ASP A 119 -8.28 19.37 18.66
CA ASP A 119 -7.77 19.97 17.43
C ASP A 119 -6.32 19.52 17.22
N VAL A 120 -6.01 19.01 16.03
CA VAL A 120 -4.67 18.56 15.64
C VAL A 120 -4.14 19.48 14.56
N GLU A 121 -2.97 20.05 14.77
CA GLU A 121 -2.28 20.85 13.76
C GLU A 121 -1.54 19.93 12.80
N ILE A 122 -1.84 20.07 11.50
CA ILE A 122 -1.26 19.27 10.42
C ILE A 122 -0.52 20.19 9.48
N ILE A 123 0.69 19.82 9.05
CA ILE A 123 1.45 20.58 8.05
C ILE A 123 0.94 20.20 6.67
N LYS A 124 0.44 21.18 5.91
CA LYS A 124 0.04 20.94 4.52
C LYS A 124 1.27 20.90 3.61
N ASN A 125 1.67 19.69 3.23
CA ASN A 125 2.74 19.49 2.24
C ASN A 125 2.27 19.88 0.83
N ASP A 126 3.21 20.35 0.01
CA ASP A 126 2.97 20.48 -1.43
C ASP A 126 3.24 19.16 -2.17
N TRP A 127 2.79 19.08 -3.42
CA TRP A 127 2.95 17.86 -4.21
C TRP A 127 4.41 17.48 -4.45
N LYS A 128 5.32 18.45 -4.54
CA LYS A 128 6.75 18.17 -4.74
C LYS A 128 7.32 17.48 -3.50
N GLN A 129 6.97 17.95 -2.30
CA GLN A 129 7.37 17.35 -1.03
C GLN A 129 6.82 15.93 -0.87
N GLU A 130 5.55 15.71 -1.22
CA GLU A 130 4.94 14.36 -1.20
C GLU A 130 5.66 13.39 -2.13
N PHE A 131 6.03 13.84 -3.33
CA PHE A 131 6.76 13.00 -4.25
C PHE A 131 8.22 12.74 -3.83
N GLU A 132 8.86 13.70 -3.19
CA GLU A 132 10.20 13.51 -2.63
C GLU A 132 10.17 12.52 -1.47
N ALA A 133 9.17 12.61 -0.60
CA ALA A 133 8.95 11.67 0.48
C ALA A 133 8.63 10.25 -0.03
N ASP A 134 7.91 10.11 -1.15
CA ASP A 134 7.73 8.83 -1.85
C ASP A 134 9.06 8.22 -2.31
N ASP A 135 9.91 9.04 -2.94
CA ASP A 135 11.20 8.58 -3.46
C ASP A 135 12.11 8.14 -2.30
N VAL A 136 12.26 8.97 -1.26
CA VAL A 136 13.08 8.64 -0.07
C VAL A 136 12.49 7.44 0.67
N GLY A 137 11.18 7.39 0.87
CA GLY A 137 10.51 6.28 1.54
C GLY A 137 10.69 4.96 0.81
N TYR A 138 10.67 4.98 -0.53
CA TYR A 138 10.95 3.80 -1.33
C TYR A 138 12.41 3.35 -1.23
N GLU A 139 13.36 4.29 -1.26
CA GLU A 139 14.80 4.00 -1.08
C GLU A 139 15.10 3.36 0.29
N LEU A 140 14.49 3.88 1.36
CA LEU A 140 14.59 3.30 2.70
C LEU A 140 14.01 1.88 2.77
N LEU A 141 12.88 1.65 2.09
CA LEU A 141 12.20 0.36 2.10
C LEU A 141 13.01 -0.74 1.40
N ILE A 142 13.61 -0.43 0.25
CA ILE A 142 14.35 -1.42 -0.54
C ILE A 142 15.84 -1.50 -0.15
N GLY A 143 16.30 -0.58 0.70
CA GLY A 143 17.67 -0.57 1.23
C GLY A 143 18.72 -0.05 0.25
N GLY A 144 18.33 0.77 -0.74
CA GLY A 144 19.25 1.30 -1.75
C GLY A 144 18.56 2.24 -2.75
N LYS A 145 19.36 3.03 -3.46
CA LYS A 145 18.88 4.03 -4.44
C LYS A 145 18.82 3.51 -5.87
N ASP A 146 19.74 2.60 -6.19
CA ASP A 146 20.01 2.14 -7.55
C ASP A 146 20.29 0.63 -7.59
N ALA A 147 20.32 0.05 -8.79
CA ALA A 147 20.49 -1.39 -9.01
C ALA A 147 21.73 -2.00 -8.34
N GLY A 148 22.82 -1.24 -8.24
CA GLY A 148 24.07 -1.71 -7.65
C GLY A 148 24.03 -1.80 -6.12
N GLU A 149 23.02 -1.22 -5.48
CA GLU A 149 22.86 -1.22 -4.01
C GLU A 149 21.87 -2.28 -3.53
N ILE A 150 21.09 -2.88 -4.45
CA ILE A 150 20.11 -3.91 -4.14
C ILE A 150 20.70 -5.29 -4.42
N ASP A 151 20.76 -6.12 -3.39
CA ASP A 151 21.15 -7.53 -3.52
C ASP A 151 19.99 -8.34 -4.14
N PHE A 152 19.94 -8.40 -5.46
CA PHE A 152 18.97 -9.23 -6.19
C PHE A 152 19.29 -10.73 -6.14
N ASP A 153 20.52 -11.10 -5.75
CA ASP A 153 20.94 -12.51 -5.70
C ASP A 153 20.14 -13.27 -4.65
N VAL A 154 19.67 -12.61 -3.58
CA VAL A 154 18.77 -13.22 -2.60
C VAL A 154 17.45 -13.70 -3.22
N ILE A 155 16.96 -13.05 -4.28
CA ILE A 155 15.75 -13.49 -5.00
C ILE A 155 16.08 -14.67 -5.91
N ASP A 156 17.21 -14.61 -6.62
CA ASP A 156 17.61 -15.69 -7.53
C ASP A 156 17.94 -16.98 -6.74
N GLN A 157 18.57 -16.86 -5.56
CA GLN A 157 18.80 -17.97 -4.62
C GLN A 157 17.49 -18.56 -4.08
N ALA A 158 16.50 -17.72 -3.77
CA ALA A 158 15.19 -18.17 -3.28
C ALA A 158 14.40 -18.99 -4.31
N LYS A 159 14.60 -18.73 -5.62
CA LYS A 159 13.88 -19.42 -6.72
C LYS A 159 14.42 -20.82 -7.02
N GLY A 160 15.64 -21.13 -6.62
CA GLY A 160 16.30 -22.42 -6.89
C GLY A 160 15.93 -23.55 -5.92
N LEU A 161 15.03 -23.30 -4.96
CA LEU A 161 14.76 -24.22 -3.85
C LEU A 161 13.51 -25.06 -4.12
N GLU A 162 13.67 -26.39 -4.15
CA GLU A 162 12.58 -27.38 -4.27
C GLU A 162 12.44 -28.20 -2.98
N SER A 163 11.20 -28.62 -2.66
CA SER A 163 10.87 -29.59 -1.60
C SER A 163 11.13 -29.16 -0.14
N ILE A 164 11.37 -30.12 0.77
CA ILE A 164 11.52 -29.92 2.22
C ILE A 164 12.74 -29.02 2.47
N MET A 165 12.50 -27.78 2.88
CA MET A 165 13.55 -26.79 3.10
C MET A 165 14.22 -27.00 4.47
N THR A 166 15.53 -26.86 4.50
CA THR A 166 16.31 -26.66 5.72
C THR A 166 15.99 -25.27 6.34
N PRO A 167 16.27 -25.05 7.63
CA PRO A 167 16.06 -23.73 8.26
C PRO A 167 16.80 -22.58 7.56
N GLU A 168 17.98 -22.83 7.01
CA GLU A 168 18.78 -21.85 6.29
C GLU A 168 18.13 -21.47 4.95
N GLU A 169 17.63 -22.47 4.21
CA GLU A 169 16.89 -22.26 2.97
C GLU A 169 15.58 -21.48 3.21
N VAL A 170 14.85 -21.79 4.30
CA VAL A 170 13.66 -21.00 4.70
C VAL A 170 14.02 -19.53 4.94
N SER A 171 15.16 -19.26 5.59
CA SER A 171 15.65 -17.90 5.81
C SER A 171 15.97 -17.19 4.49
N THR A 172 16.64 -17.86 3.55
CA THR A 172 16.96 -17.31 2.22
C THR A 172 15.70 -17.02 1.40
N VAL A 173 14.73 -17.96 1.36
CA VAL A 173 13.42 -17.74 0.74
C VAL A 173 12.72 -16.55 1.38
N GLY A 174 12.75 -16.45 2.71
CA GLY A 174 12.18 -15.34 3.45
C GLY A 174 12.77 -14.00 3.05
N LYS A 175 14.10 -13.89 2.92
CA LYS A 175 14.78 -12.66 2.48
C LYS A 175 14.38 -12.28 1.06
N GLY A 176 14.41 -13.23 0.12
CA GLY A 176 13.98 -13.00 -1.26
C GLY A 176 12.53 -12.54 -1.36
N ALA A 177 11.62 -13.19 -0.62
CA ALA A 177 10.21 -12.83 -0.58
C ALA A 177 9.97 -11.44 0.03
N ARG A 178 10.70 -11.08 1.09
CA ARG A 178 10.65 -9.73 1.68
C ARG A 178 11.10 -8.66 0.71
N LEU A 179 12.21 -8.87 -0.01
CA LEU A 179 12.66 -7.91 -1.02
C LEU A 179 11.63 -7.78 -2.15
N MET A 180 11.09 -8.88 -2.68
CA MET A 180 10.02 -8.81 -3.68
C MET A 180 8.77 -8.08 -3.17
N ALA A 181 8.42 -8.25 -1.88
CA ALA A 181 7.31 -7.54 -1.25
C ALA A 181 7.60 -6.05 -1.12
N ALA A 182 8.81 -5.66 -0.68
CA ALA A 182 9.28 -4.28 -0.62
C ALA A 182 9.21 -3.58 -1.98
N LEU A 183 9.68 -4.24 -3.05
CA LEU A 183 9.61 -3.73 -4.41
C LEU A 183 8.16 -3.51 -4.90
N ALA A 184 7.22 -4.37 -4.49
CA ALA A 184 5.83 -4.31 -4.93
C ALA A 184 4.92 -3.44 -4.03
N ALA A 185 5.31 -3.19 -2.79
CA ALA A 185 4.46 -2.57 -1.78
C ALA A 185 3.93 -1.18 -2.17
N PRO A 186 4.74 -0.21 -2.64
CA PRO A 186 4.21 1.09 -3.03
C PRO A 186 3.23 1.00 -4.21
N LEU A 187 3.52 0.11 -5.18
CA LEU A 187 2.63 -0.11 -6.32
C LEU A 187 1.27 -0.62 -5.86
N LEU A 188 1.27 -1.58 -4.93
CA LEU A 188 0.07 -2.19 -4.39
C LEU A 188 -0.71 -1.19 -3.54
N PHE A 189 -0.02 -0.48 -2.65
CA PHE A 189 -0.57 0.54 -1.78
C PHE A 189 -1.31 1.63 -2.57
N PHE A 190 -0.65 2.28 -3.54
CA PHE A 190 -1.29 3.33 -4.35
C PHE A 190 -2.40 2.79 -5.24
N THR A 191 -2.32 1.53 -5.67
CA THR A 191 -3.40 0.90 -6.43
C THR A 191 -4.65 0.70 -5.56
N ILE A 192 -4.48 0.24 -4.32
CA ILE A 192 -5.60 0.09 -3.37
C ILE A 192 -6.18 1.45 -2.99
N GLU A 193 -5.35 2.45 -2.74
CA GLU A 193 -5.81 3.81 -2.44
C GLU A 193 -6.59 4.43 -3.62
N SER A 194 -6.10 4.26 -4.85
CA SER A 194 -6.80 4.66 -6.09
C SER A 194 -8.16 3.96 -6.20
N LEU A 195 -8.20 2.65 -5.96
CA LEU A 195 -9.44 1.87 -5.98
C LEU A 195 -10.46 2.42 -4.98
N VAL A 196 -10.09 2.59 -3.71
CA VAL A 196 -10.97 3.14 -2.67
C VAL A 196 -11.48 4.53 -3.06
N THR A 197 -10.59 5.38 -3.59
CA THR A 197 -10.92 6.74 -4.00
C THR A 197 -11.92 6.75 -5.16
N LYS A 198 -11.69 5.95 -6.20
CA LYS A 198 -12.60 5.82 -7.36
C LYS A 198 -13.96 5.28 -6.93
N THR A 199 -13.98 4.23 -6.12
CA THR A 199 -15.22 3.67 -5.60
C THR A 199 -15.99 4.71 -4.78
N TRP A 200 -15.32 5.46 -3.90
CA TRP A 200 -15.97 6.52 -3.13
C TRP A 200 -16.57 7.61 -4.01
N LEU A 201 -15.84 8.10 -5.03
CA LEU A 201 -16.34 9.09 -5.99
C LEU A 201 -17.58 8.56 -6.74
N ALA A 202 -17.51 7.32 -7.21
CA ALA A 202 -18.59 6.69 -7.96
C ALA A 202 -19.87 6.53 -7.14
N ILE A 203 -19.75 6.20 -5.84
CA ILE A 203 -20.88 6.11 -4.91
C ILE A 203 -21.53 7.48 -4.68
N HIS A 204 -20.70 8.52 -4.51
CA HIS A 204 -21.19 9.86 -4.17
C HIS A 204 -21.50 10.73 -5.38
N LYS A 205 -21.39 10.18 -6.60
CA LYS A 205 -21.56 10.90 -7.88
C LYS A 205 -20.75 12.20 -7.91
N LYS A 206 -19.52 12.16 -7.41
CA LYS A 206 -18.61 13.30 -7.41
C LYS A 206 -17.60 13.18 -8.54
N ASP A 207 -17.24 14.31 -9.13
CA ASP A 207 -16.23 14.37 -10.17
C ASP A 207 -14.82 14.30 -9.59
N ALA A 208 -13.86 13.91 -10.44
CA ALA A 208 -12.45 13.80 -10.08
C ALA A 208 -11.85 15.13 -9.60
N GLU A 209 -12.40 16.28 -10.00
CA GLU A 209 -11.99 17.60 -9.52
C GLU A 209 -12.11 17.75 -7.99
N ALA A 210 -13.02 17.00 -7.35
CA ALA A 210 -13.13 16.95 -5.90
C ALA A 210 -11.90 16.35 -5.21
N LEU A 211 -11.01 15.67 -5.94
CA LEU A 211 -9.75 15.12 -5.43
C LEU A 211 -8.61 16.13 -5.48
N LEU A 212 -8.64 17.08 -6.42
CA LEU A 212 -7.57 18.08 -6.60
C LEU A 212 -7.47 19.08 -5.44
N SER A 213 -8.50 19.14 -4.59
CA SER A 213 -8.52 19.95 -3.36
C SER A 213 -7.88 19.26 -2.15
N ARG A 214 -7.40 18.02 -2.29
CA ARG A 214 -6.76 17.26 -1.20
C ARG A 214 -5.33 17.71 -0.96
N THR A 215 -4.84 17.44 0.25
CA THR A 215 -3.47 17.73 0.71
C THR A 215 -2.42 16.88 0.01
N HIS A 216 -2.79 15.69 -0.51
CA HIS A 216 -1.88 14.80 -1.23
C HIS A 216 -2.22 14.74 -2.74
N PRO A 217 -1.23 14.54 -3.63
CA PRO A 217 -1.48 14.26 -5.03
C PRO A 217 -2.34 13.00 -5.22
N PRO A 218 -3.13 12.90 -6.30
CA PRO A 218 -3.84 11.68 -6.66
C PRO A 218 -2.92 10.45 -6.73
N SER A 219 -3.37 9.33 -6.17
CA SER A 219 -2.61 8.08 -6.06
C SER A 219 -2.15 7.55 -7.42
N GLU A 220 -2.89 7.78 -8.49
CA GLU A 220 -2.51 7.39 -9.86
C GLU A 220 -1.25 8.11 -10.34
N ILE A 221 -1.09 9.39 -9.96
CA ILE A 221 0.07 10.20 -10.32
C ILE A 221 1.30 9.72 -9.53
N ARG A 222 1.12 9.47 -8.22
CA ARG A 222 2.17 8.89 -7.35
C ARG A 222 2.59 7.51 -7.86
N LEU A 223 1.63 6.66 -8.23
CA LEU A 223 1.87 5.34 -8.81
C LEU A 223 2.66 5.40 -10.13
N ASP A 224 2.31 6.32 -11.03
CA ASP A 224 3.06 6.50 -12.29
C ASP A 224 4.51 6.93 -12.03
N ARG A 225 4.74 7.81 -11.05
CA ARG A 225 6.08 8.20 -10.63
C ARG A 225 6.89 7.02 -10.10
N ILE A 226 6.34 6.23 -9.17
CA ILE A 226 7.01 5.02 -8.67
C ILE A 226 7.33 4.06 -9.82
N ARG A 227 6.38 3.82 -10.74
CA ARG A 227 6.62 2.95 -11.91
C ARG A 227 7.79 3.42 -12.77
N LYS A 228 7.91 4.72 -13.00
CA LYS A 228 9.05 5.31 -13.71
C LYS A 228 10.34 5.13 -12.92
N ARG A 229 10.32 5.38 -11.61
CA ARG A 229 11.48 5.23 -10.71
C ARG A 229 12.03 3.80 -10.71
N ILE A 230 11.17 2.79 -10.77
CA ILE A 230 11.56 1.38 -10.73
C ILE A 230 11.72 0.75 -12.12
N SER A 231 11.61 1.53 -13.20
CA SER A 231 11.64 1.01 -14.58
C SER A 231 12.95 0.30 -14.95
N TRP A 232 14.02 0.56 -14.21
CA TRP A 232 15.31 -0.12 -14.35
C TRP A 232 15.33 -1.52 -13.71
N ILE A 233 14.37 -1.85 -12.83
CA ILE A 233 14.30 -3.15 -12.16
C ILE A 233 13.82 -4.21 -13.16
N PRO A 234 14.58 -5.29 -13.39
CA PRO A 234 14.15 -6.35 -14.27
C PRO A 234 12.80 -6.95 -13.85
N MET A 235 11.88 -7.12 -14.82
CA MET A 235 10.53 -7.66 -14.58
C MET A 235 10.52 -8.99 -13.81
N LYS A 236 11.59 -9.80 -13.92
CA LYS A 236 11.72 -11.07 -13.19
C LYS A 236 11.78 -10.92 -11.66
N TYR A 237 12.11 -9.73 -11.15
CA TYR A 237 12.16 -9.42 -9.71
C TYR A 237 10.90 -8.75 -9.19
N LEU A 238 10.03 -8.28 -10.09
CA LEU A 238 8.74 -7.66 -9.77
C LEU A 238 7.60 -8.69 -9.68
N GLY A 239 7.87 -9.91 -9.18
CA GLY A 239 6.91 -11.02 -9.18
C GLY A 239 5.57 -10.68 -8.50
N HIS A 240 5.60 -9.89 -7.43
CA HIS A 240 4.39 -9.44 -6.73
C HIS A 240 3.73 -8.19 -7.34
N ALA A 241 4.36 -7.54 -8.34
CA ALA A 241 3.72 -6.46 -9.09
C ALA A 241 2.52 -6.93 -9.94
N ILE A 242 2.28 -8.24 -10.02
CA ILE A 242 1.05 -8.81 -10.58
C ILE A 242 -0.20 -8.38 -9.80
N TYR A 243 -0.13 -8.19 -8.48
CA TYR A 243 -1.30 -7.80 -7.67
C TYR A 243 -1.85 -6.43 -8.06
N PRO A 244 -1.04 -5.36 -8.17
CA PRO A 244 -1.49 -4.09 -8.75
C PRO A 244 -2.21 -4.26 -10.10
N ALA A 245 -1.63 -5.04 -11.02
CA ALA A 245 -2.21 -5.23 -12.35
C ALA A 245 -3.55 -5.98 -12.30
N VAL A 246 -3.69 -6.97 -11.42
CA VAL A 246 -4.95 -7.69 -11.18
C VAL A 246 -6.02 -6.74 -10.61
N LEU A 247 -5.69 -5.95 -9.59
CA LEU A 247 -6.61 -4.99 -8.99
C LEU A 247 -7.09 -3.94 -10.00
N VAL A 248 -6.19 -3.41 -10.83
CA VAL A 248 -6.56 -2.46 -11.89
C VAL A 248 -7.58 -3.08 -12.84
N LYS A 249 -7.39 -4.33 -13.26
CA LYS A 249 -8.34 -5.05 -14.13
C LYS A 249 -9.70 -5.30 -13.45
N MET A 250 -9.72 -5.49 -12.13
CA MET A 250 -10.95 -5.76 -11.37
C MET A 250 -11.66 -4.49 -10.89
N THR A 251 -11.06 -3.31 -11.04
CA THR A 251 -11.53 -2.05 -10.42
C THR A 251 -12.98 -1.70 -10.76
N GLU A 252 -13.37 -1.85 -12.03
CA GLU A 252 -14.74 -1.57 -12.46
C GLU A 252 -15.74 -2.55 -11.84
N ALA A 253 -15.47 -3.86 -11.94
CA ALA A 253 -16.32 -4.90 -11.37
C ALA A 253 -16.46 -4.78 -9.84
N ILE A 254 -15.37 -4.47 -9.13
CA ILE A 254 -15.38 -4.18 -7.69
C ILE A 254 -16.27 -2.97 -7.40
N THR A 255 -16.12 -1.89 -8.16
CA THR A 255 -16.90 -0.65 -7.94
C THR A 255 -18.40 -0.88 -8.16
N GLU A 256 -18.78 -1.59 -9.22
CA GLU A 256 -20.18 -1.96 -9.47
C GLU A 256 -20.71 -2.90 -8.39
N ARG A 257 -19.90 -3.86 -7.92
CA ARG A 257 -20.28 -4.73 -6.81
C ARG A 257 -20.51 -3.94 -5.51
N VAL A 258 -19.69 -2.94 -5.21
CA VAL A 258 -19.93 -2.05 -4.05
C VAL A 258 -21.24 -1.29 -4.18
N LYS A 259 -21.54 -0.75 -5.37
CA LYS A 259 -22.82 -0.06 -5.63
C LYS A 259 -24.03 -1.00 -5.45
N ALA A 260 -23.91 -2.26 -5.86
CA ALA A 260 -24.98 -3.25 -5.71
C ALA A 260 -25.21 -3.67 -4.25
N LEU A 261 -24.21 -3.50 -3.37
CA LEU A 261 -24.30 -3.81 -1.93
C LEU A 261 -24.77 -2.62 -1.08
N LEU A 262 -24.91 -1.43 -1.66
CA LEU A 262 -25.33 -0.21 -0.96
C LEU A 262 -26.84 -0.17 -0.74
#